data_AF-A0A6G3X8A5-F1
#
_entry.id   AF-A0A6G3X8A5-F1
#
_cell.length_a   1.000
_cell.length_b   1.000
_cell.length_c   1.000
_cell.angle_alpha   90.00
_cell.angle_beta   90.00
_cell.angle_gamma   90.00
#
_symmetry.space_group_name_H-M   'P 1'
#
loop_
_entity.id
_entity.type
_entity.pdbx_description
1 polymer ?
#
loop_
_entity_poly.entity_id
_entity_poly.type
_entity_poly.pdbx_seq_one_letter_code
_entity_poly.pdbx_strand_id
1 'polypeptide(L)'
;SSDAYAEGWLQKWPRMDKETISQWSEGLIASTGCPSGEVQTRLRLGQFDEAVQAASDYKDIFGEGKYFLELMDHGIEIERRVRDGLLEIGKKLNIPPLVTNDSHYTYAHEATAHDALLCIQTGKNLSDPDRFRFDGTGYYLKTTDEMYAVDSSDAWQEGCANTLLVAQQIDTTGMFEAKNLMPKFEIPDGFTEITW
;
A
#
# COMPACT_ATOMS: atom_id res chain seq x y z
N SER A 1 11.22 -6.48 3.96
CA SER A 1 12.02 -5.63 3.05
C SER A 1 13.40 -6.19 2.74
N SER A 2 14.16 -6.64 3.73
CA SER A 2 15.50 -7.24 3.52
C SER A 2 15.46 -8.40 2.52
N ASP A 3 14.55 -9.36 2.71
CA ASP A 3 14.41 -10.54 1.84
C ASP A 3 14.07 -10.16 0.39
N ALA A 4 13.24 -9.12 0.19
CA ALA A 4 12.91 -8.63 -1.15
C ALA A 4 14.14 -8.12 -1.92
N TYR A 5 15.13 -7.54 -1.22
CA TYR A 5 16.39 -7.10 -1.80
C TYR A 5 17.39 -8.26 -1.92
N ALA A 6 17.49 -9.12 -0.91
CA ALA A 6 18.47 -10.20 -0.87
C ALA A 6 18.12 -11.35 -1.84
N GLU A 7 16.83 -11.65 -1.99
CA GLU A 7 16.34 -12.86 -2.65
C GLU A 7 15.37 -12.56 -3.80
N GLY A 8 14.60 -11.47 -3.71
CA GLY A 8 13.53 -11.14 -4.66
C GLY A 8 13.90 -10.19 -5.82
N TRP A 9 15.17 -9.80 -5.93
CA TRP A 9 15.59 -8.75 -6.87
C TRP A 9 15.40 -9.15 -8.33
N LEU A 10 14.60 -8.38 -9.07
CA LEU A 10 14.45 -8.54 -10.53
C LEU A 10 14.61 -7.21 -11.24
N GLN A 11 15.62 -7.13 -12.11
CA GLN A 11 16.02 -5.92 -12.84
C GLN A 11 16.33 -4.76 -11.89
N LYS A 12 15.31 -3.97 -11.53
CA LYS A 12 15.39 -2.81 -10.65
C LYS A 12 14.43 -2.86 -9.45
N TRP A 13 13.61 -3.91 -9.35
CA TRP A 13 12.56 -4.01 -8.34
C TRP A 13 12.90 -5.09 -7.31
N PRO A 14 13.04 -4.75 -6.02
CA PRO A 14 12.97 -5.73 -4.95
C PRO A 14 11.51 -6.19 -4.82
N ARG A 15 11.25 -7.50 -4.82
CA ARG A 15 9.89 -8.07 -4.85
C ARG A 15 9.69 -9.06 -3.70
N MET A 16 8.46 -9.20 -3.25
CA MET A 16 8.04 -10.25 -2.31
C MET A 16 7.03 -11.15 -3.01
N ASP A 17 6.97 -12.41 -2.61
CA ASP A 17 5.90 -13.35 -3.00
C ASP A 17 4.97 -13.63 -1.81
N LYS A 18 3.88 -14.37 -2.07
CA LYS A 18 2.89 -14.70 -1.03
C LYS A 18 3.47 -15.57 0.08
N GLU A 19 4.47 -16.40 -0.21
CA GLU A 19 5.14 -17.25 0.80
C GLU A 19 5.93 -16.38 1.79
N THR A 20 6.76 -15.48 1.27
CA THR A 20 7.51 -14.50 2.07
C THR A 20 6.57 -13.61 2.88
N ILE A 21 5.49 -13.12 2.27
CA ILE A 21 4.50 -12.29 2.97
C ILE A 21 3.82 -13.11 4.07
N SER A 22 3.44 -14.36 3.81
CA SER A 22 2.81 -15.24 4.80
C SER A 22 3.73 -15.56 5.98
N GLN A 23 5.03 -15.67 5.76
CA GLN A 23 6.01 -15.91 6.82
C GLN A 23 6.11 -14.71 7.78
N TRP A 24 5.94 -13.49 7.27
CA TRP A 24 6.17 -12.25 7.99
C TRP A 24 4.91 -11.39 8.19
N SER A 25 3.71 -11.98 8.06
CA SER A 25 2.44 -11.24 8.11
C SER A 25 2.01 -10.83 9.51
N GLU A 26 2.59 -11.41 10.57
CA GLU A 26 2.23 -11.11 11.95
C GLU A 26 2.39 -9.62 12.27
N GLY A 27 1.31 -9.01 12.78
CA GLY A 27 1.28 -7.59 13.13
C GLY A 27 1.12 -6.62 11.94
N LEU A 28 0.99 -7.12 10.70
CA LEU A 28 0.80 -6.29 9.52
C LEU A 28 -0.69 -6.07 9.20
N ILE A 29 -1.00 -4.91 8.64
CA ILE A 29 -2.28 -4.58 8.02
C ILE A 29 -2.02 -4.34 6.54
N ALA A 30 -2.89 -4.86 5.67
CA ALA A 30 -2.77 -4.72 4.23
C ALA A 30 -4.12 -4.42 3.58
N SER A 31 -4.06 -4.15 2.28
CA SER A 31 -5.22 -3.83 1.46
C SER A 31 -5.17 -4.55 0.11
N THR A 32 -6.23 -4.44 -0.68
CA THR A 32 -6.27 -4.95 -2.06
C THR A 32 -5.36 -4.20 -3.04
N GLY A 33 -4.80 -3.07 -2.64
CA GLY A 33 -3.84 -2.30 -3.43
C GLY A 33 -4.48 -1.36 -4.46
N CYS A 34 -3.61 -0.57 -5.09
CA CYS A 34 -3.93 0.34 -6.19
C CYS A 34 -4.32 -0.40 -7.48
N PRO A 35 -4.65 0.31 -8.59
CA PRO A 35 -4.92 -0.35 -9.86
C PRO A 35 -3.81 -1.35 -10.25
N SER A 36 -2.54 -1.08 -9.99
CA SER A 36 -1.45 -2.00 -10.29
C SER A 36 -1.37 -3.25 -9.38
N GLY A 37 -2.20 -3.34 -8.33
CA GLY A 37 -2.30 -4.49 -7.43
C GLY A 37 -2.88 -5.74 -8.10
N GLU A 38 -2.67 -6.90 -7.49
CA GLU A 38 -3.08 -8.21 -8.05
C GLU A 38 -4.58 -8.28 -8.29
N VAL A 39 -5.40 -7.95 -7.29
CA VAL A 39 -6.87 -8.04 -7.35
C VAL A 39 -7.44 -7.18 -8.48
N GLN A 40 -7.05 -5.90 -8.54
CA GLN A 40 -7.54 -4.98 -9.57
C GLN A 40 -7.01 -5.35 -10.96
N THR A 41 -5.79 -5.88 -11.06
CA THR A 41 -5.25 -6.38 -12.33
C THR A 41 -6.08 -7.55 -12.87
N ARG A 42 -6.45 -8.52 -12.02
CA ARG A 42 -7.33 -9.63 -12.40
C ARG A 42 -8.70 -9.14 -12.87
N LEU A 43 -9.30 -8.17 -12.17
CA LEU A 43 -10.56 -7.55 -12.58
C LEU A 43 -10.46 -6.90 -13.98
N ARG A 44 -9.38 -6.16 -14.27
CA ARG A 44 -9.17 -5.57 -15.61
C ARG A 44 -9.00 -6.59 -16.71
N LEU A 45 -8.45 -7.76 -16.39
CA LEU A 45 -8.29 -8.87 -17.32
C LEU A 45 -9.58 -9.70 -17.48
N GLY A 46 -10.67 -9.37 -16.78
CA GLY A 46 -11.93 -10.12 -16.81
C GLY A 46 -11.88 -11.43 -16.01
N GLN A 47 -10.88 -11.57 -15.14
CA GLN A 47 -10.58 -12.77 -14.35
C GLN A 47 -11.20 -12.63 -12.95
N PHE A 48 -12.53 -12.61 -12.86
CA PHE A 48 -13.22 -12.29 -11.61
C PHE A 48 -12.98 -13.35 -10.53
N ASP A 49 -13.02 -14.64 -10.88
CA ASP A 49 -12.81 -15.73 -9.93
C ASP A 49 -11.37 -15.71 -9.38
N GLU A 50 -10.38 -15.41 -10.22
CA GLU A 50 -8.99 -15.23 -9.79
C GLU A 50 -8.81 -13.98 -8.93
N ALA A 51 -9.58 -12.91 -9.17
CA ALA A 51 -9.58 -11.73 -8.32
C ALA A 51 -10.14 -12.03 -6.92
N VAL A 52 -11.23 -12.82 -6.84
CA VAL A 52 -11.80 -13.31 -5.59
C VAL A 52 -10.79 -14.19 -4.86
N GLN A 53 -10.16 -15.14 -5.57
CA GLN A 53 -9.16 -16.02 -4.96
C GLN A 53 -7.97 -15.22 -4.42
N ALA A 54 -7.43 -14.28 -5.19
CA ALA A 54 -6.31 -13.45 -4.74
C ALA A 54 -6.66 -12.63 -3.49
N ALA A 55 -7.86 -12.03 -3.44
CA ALA A 55 -8.33 -11.30 -2.26
C ALA A 55 -8.54 -12.23 -1.06
N SER A 56 -9.02 -13.46 -1.28
CA SER A 56 -9.16 -14.48 -0.23
C SER A 56 -7.81 -14.91 0.33
N ASP A 57 -6.83 -15.22 -0.53
CA ASP A 57 -5.49 -15.61 -0.12
C ASP A 57 -4.86 -14.57 0.82
N TYR A 58 -4.93 -13.29 0.43
CA TYR A 58 -4.39 -12.21 1.25
C TYR A 58 -5.19 -12.01 2.54
N LYS A 59 -6.53 -12.12 2.49
CA LYS A 59 -7.35 -12.08 3.71
C LYS A 59 -6.94 -13.18 4.69
N ASP A 60 -6.67 -14.39 4.20
CA ASP A 60 -6.22 -15.52 5.03
C ASP A 60 -4.81 -15.29 5.59
N ILE A 61 -3.91 -14.71 4.80
CA ILE A 61 -2.52 -14.39 5.21
C ILE A 61 -2.47 -13.34 6.33
N PHE A 62 -3.23 -12.25 6.20
CA PHE A 62 -3.21 -11.14 7.16
C PHE A 62 -4.20 -11.34 8.32
N GLY A 63 -5.25 -12.12 8.10
CA GLY A 63 -6.31 -12.38 9.07
C GLY A 63 -7.46 -11.37 9.01
N GLU A 64 -8.56 -11.76 9.67
CA GLU A 64 -9.76 -10.94 9.74
C GLU A 64 -9.51 -9.64 10.52
N GLY A 65 -10.05 -8.52 10.00
CA GLY A 65 -9.82 -7.18 10.57
C GLY A 65 -8.46 -6.55 10.24
N LYS A 66 -7.60 -7.25 9.49
CA LYS A 66 -6.26 -6.78 9.05
C LYS A 66 -6.11 -6.66 7.54
N TYR A 67 -7.15 -6.97 6.79
CA TYR A 67 -7.20 -6.84 5.33
C TYR A 67 -8.38 -5.98 4.90
N PHE A 68 -8.13 -4.98 4.05
CA PHE A 68 -9.11 -3.97 3.66
C PHE A 68 -9.28 -3.87 2.14
N LEU A 69 -10.47 -3.49 1.70
CA LEU A 69 -10.80 -3.25 0.31
C LEU A 69 -10.42 -1.80 -0.05
N GLU A 70 -9.28 -1.62 -0.70
CA GLU A 70 -8.76 -0.29 -1.03
C GLU A 70 -9.54 0.37 -2.17
N LEU A 71 -10.10 1.54 -1.90
CA LEU A 71 -10.85 2.34 -2.86
C LEU A 71 -10.13 3.65 -3.14
N MET A 72 -9.99 3.98 -4.42
CA MET A 72 -9.40 5.23 -4.90
C MET A 72 -10.19 5.80 -6.07
N ASP A 73 -10.09 7.12 -6.25
CA ASP A 73 -10.66 7.84 -7.39
C ASP A 73 -9.86 9.11 -7.72
N HIS A 74 -9.23 9.08 -8.88
CA HIS A 74 -8.53 10.19 -9.53
C HIS A 74 -9.23 10.62 -10.83
N GLY A 75 -10.49 10.20 -11.01
CA GLY A 75 -11.30 10.50 -12.19
C GLY A 75 -10.93 9.71 -13.44
N ILE A 76 -10.16 8.62 -13.30
CA ILE A 76 -9.61 7.85 -14.42
C ILE A 76 -10.40 6.56 -14.69
N GLU A 77 -10.48 6.18 -15.97
CA GLU A 77 -11.27 5.03 -16.42
C GLU A 77 -10.80 3.70 -15.82
N ILE A 78 -9.48 3.56 -15.62
CA ILE A 78 -8.86 2.34 -15.10
C ILE A 78 -9.33 1.98 -13.68
N GLU A 79 -9.67 2.97 -12.87
CA GLU A 79 -10.22 2.80 -11.52
C GLU A 79 -11.73 2.55 -11.57
N ARG A 80 -12.45 3.34 -12.38
CA ARG A 80 -13.92 3.24 -12.48
C ARG A 80 -14.37 1.88 -13.00
N ARG A 81 -13.65 1.30 -13.96
CA ARG A 81 -14.01 0.01 -14.58
C ARG A 81 -13.90 -1.18 -13.64
N VAL A 82 -13.12 -1.09 -12.58
CA VAL A 82 -12.96 -2.18 -11.61
C VAL A 82 -13.73 -1.95 -10.32
N ARG A 83 -14.26 -0.75 -10.07
CA ARG A 83 -14.94 -0.38 -8.81
C ARG A 83 -16.08 -1.34 -8.47
N ASP A 84 -16.97 -1.62 -9.40
CA ASP A 84 -18.13 -2.48 -9.15
C ASP A 84 -17.70 -3.92 -8.78
N GLY A 85 -16.75 -4.48 -9.54
CA GLY A 85 -16.21 -5.81 -9.24
C GLY A 85 -15.46 -5.85 -7.91
N LEU A 86 -14.73 -4.79 -7.58
CA LEU A 86 -14.01 -4.67 -6.31
C LEU A 86 -14.99 -4.62 -5.13
N LEU A 87 -16.05 -3.82 -5.22
CA LEU A 87 -17.13 -3.78 -4.22
C LEU A 87 -17.87 -5.12 -4.10
N GLU A 88 -18.05 -5.83 -5.20
CA GLU A 88 -18.62 -7.19 -5.18
C GLU A 88 -17.72 -8.17 -4.41
N ILE A 89 -16.41 -8.13 -4.64
CA ILE A 89 -15.43 -8.95 -3.89
C ILE A 89 -15.49 -8.62 -2.40
N GLY A 90 -15.50 -7.33 -2.05
CA GLY A 90 -15.60 -6.89 -0.65
C GLY A 90 -16.83 -7.45 0.05
N LYS A 91 -18.00 -7.42 -0.61
CA LYS A 91 -19.23 -8.01 -0.08
C LYS A 91 -19.16 -9.53 0.05
N LYS A 92 -18.63 -10.23 -0.96
CA LYS A 92 -18.51 -11.70 -0.95
C LYS A 92 -17.60 -12.21 0.16
N LEU A 93 -16.48 -11.52 0.40
CA LEU A 93 -15.45 -11.93 1.34
C LEU A 93 -15.56 -11.24 2.71
N ASN A 94 -16.56 -10.36 2.89
CA ASN A 94 -16.72 -9.52 4.08
C ASN A 94 -15.44 -8.72 4.41
N ILE A 95 -14.90 -8.03 3.40
CA ILE A 95 -13.71 -7.18 3.53
C ILE A 95 -14.18 -5.72 3.63
N PRO A 96 -13.88 -5.02 4.74
CA PRO A 96 -14.31 -3.64 4.94
C PRO A 96 -13.60 -2.69 3.96
N PRO A 97 -14.30 -1.66 3.44
CA PRO A 97 -13.69 -0.67 2.56
C PRO A 97 -12.67 0.20 3.31
N LEU A 98 -11.66 0.67 2.60
CA LEU A 98 -10.68 1.65 3.07
C LEU A 98 -10.37 2.62 1.94
N VAL A 99 -10.62 3.90 2.14
CA VAL A 99 -10.36 4.93 1.12
C VAL A 99 -8.95 5.47 1.29
N THR A 100 -8.20 5.52 0.19
CA THR A 100 -6.85 6.11 0.11
C THR A 100 -6.76 7.03 -1.12
N ASN A 101 -5.62 7.70 -1.31
CA ASN A 101 -5.46 8.69 -2.39
C ASN A 101 -4.08 8.64 -3.09
N ASP A 102 -3.27 7.61 -2.81
CA ASP A 102 -1.95 7.38 -3.42
C ASP A 102 -1.13 8.67 -3.64
N SER A 103 -0.97 9.46 -2.58
CA SER A 103 -0.38 10.80 -2.70
C SER A 103 1.10 10.74 -3.07
N HIS A 104 1.48 11.44 -4.14
CA HIS A 104 2.86 11.55 -4.64
C HIS A 104 3.47 12.95 -4.44
N TYR A 105 2.68 13.92 -4.03
CA TYR A 105 3.09 15.28 -3.70
C TYR A 105 2.23 15.85 -2.57
N THR A 106 2.61 17.00 -2.00
CA THR A 106 1.93 17.52 -0.80
C THR A 106 0.73 18.38 -1.18
N TYR A 107 0.91 19.29 -2.13
CA TYR A 107 -0.11 20.26 -2.53
C TYR A 107 -0.51 20.12 -3.99
N ALA A 108 -1.76 20.44 -4.31
CA ALA A 108 -2.29 20.33 -5.67
C ALA A 108 -1.45 21.04 -6.75
N HIS A 109 -0.83 22.18 -6.42
CA HIS A 109 -0.03 22.97 -7.36
C HIS A 109 1.34 22.34 -7.70
N GLU A 110 1.78 21.32 -6.94
CA GLU A 110 3.06 20.62 -7.16
C GLU A 110 2.98 19.55 -8.26
N ALA A 111 1.79 19.33 -8.84
CA ALA A 111 1.59 18.34 -9.89
C ALA A 111 2.55 18.50 -11.09
N THR A 112 2.88 19.74 -11.47
CA THR A 112 3.83 20.04 -12.55
C THR A 112 5.27 19.74 -12.17
N ALA A 113 5.64 19.96 -10.91
CA ALA A 113 6.95 19.59 -10.38
C ALA A 113 7.11 18.07 -10.34
N HIS A 114 6.06 17.34 -9.97
CA HIS A 114 6.03 15.88 -10.01
C HIS A 114 6.17 15.34 -11.45
N ASP A 115 5.46 15.90 -12.43
CA ASP A 115 5.61 15.54 -13.85
C ASP A 115 7.06 15.75 -14.35
N ALA A 116 7.69 16.85 -13.96
CA ALA A 116 9.11 17.10 -14.26
C ALA A 116 10.05 16.07 -13.58
N LEU A 117 9.74 15.64 -12.36
CA LEU A 117 10.51 14.58 -11.68
C LEU A 117 10.43 13.24 -12.42
N LEU A 118 9.25 12.87 -12.92
CA LEU A 118 9.08 11.65 -13.73
C LEU A 118 9.86 11.71 -15.05
N CYS A 119 9.95 12.90 -15.66
CA CYS A 119 10.77 13.13 -16.85
C CYS A 119 12.26 12.88 -16.57
N ILE A 120 12.77 13.34 -15.42
CA ILE A 120 14.15 13.10 -15.00
C ILE A 120 14.40 11.60 -14.82
N GLN A 121 13.48 10.89 -14.16
CA GLN A 121 13.61 9.44 -13.94
C GLN A 121 13.61 8.63 -15.24
N THR A 122 12.80 9.05 -16.23
CA THR A 122 12.64 8.33 -17.50
C THR A 122 13.56 8.82 -18.61
N GLY A 123 14.33 9.89 -18.38
CA GLY A 123 15.20 10.50 -19.39
C GLY A 123 14.43 11.10 -20.57
N LYS A 124 13.23 11.62 -20.33
CA LYS A 124 12.33 12.19 -21.34
C LYS A 124 12.20 13.71 -21.19
N ASN A 125 11.88 14.39 -22.28
CA ASN A 125 11.60 15.83 -22.27
C ASN A 125 10.15 16.09 -21.84
N LEU A 126 9.88 17.20 -21.14
CA LEU A 126 8.52 17.62 -20.78
C LEU A 126 7.61 17.84 -22.00
N SER A 127 8.19 18.19 -23.15
CA SER A 127 7.47 18.35 -24.41
C SER A 127 7.17 17.04 -25.13
N ASP A 128 7.74 15.91 -24.71
CA ASP A 128 7.45 14.60 -25.29
C ASP A 128 6.02 14.18 -24.90
N PRO A 129 5.11 13.97 -25.88
CA PRO A 129 3.74 13.54 -25.60
C PRO A 129 3.67 12.10 -25.07
N ASP A 130 4.67 11.26 -25.38
CA ASP A 130 4.74 9.86 -24.98
C ASP A 130 5.54 9.66 -23.68
N ARG A 131 5.83 10.75 -22.96
CA ARG A 131 6.49 10.67 -21.65
C ARG A 131 5.61 9.97 -20.63
N PHE A 132 6.25 9.32 -19.67
CA PHE A 132 5.54 8.82 -18.50
C PHE A 132 5.05 9.99 -17.65
N ARG A 133 3.73 10.07 -17.48
CA ARG A 133 3.05 11.03 -16.62
C ARG A 133 1.85 10.35 -15.98
N PHE A 134 1.35 10.93 -14.89
CA PHE A 134 0.15 10.44 -14.25
C PHE A 134 -1.07 10.93 -15.02
N ASP A 135 -2.06 10.04 -15.17
CA ASP A 135 -3.37 10.42 -15.67
C ASP A 135 -4.24 10.96 -14.54
N GLY A 136 -5.14 11.88 -14.89
CA GLY A 136 -6.00 12.55 -13.91
C GLY A 136 -5.29 13.61 -13.08
N THR A 137 -5.91 13.99 -11.98
CA THR A 137 -5.38 14.93 -10.99
C THR A 137 -5.70 14.41 -9.60
N GLY A 138 -5.11 15.00 -8.57
CA GLY A 138 -5.52 14.74 -7.19
C GLY A 138 -4.58 13.88 -6.35
N TYR A 139 -3.40 13.49 -6.83
CA TYR A 139 -2.38 12.76 -6.07
C TYR A 139 -1.63 13.63 -5.04
N TYR A 140 -2.31 14.62 -4.45
CA TYR A 140 -1.81 15.43 -3.34
C TYR A 140 -2.45 14.99 -2.02
N LEU A 141 -1.99 15.54 -0.90
CA LEU A 141 -2.66 15.32 0.38
C LEU A 141 -3.97 16.13 0.45
N LYS A 142 -5.07 15.52 -0.01
CA LYS A 142 -6.42 16.09 0.10
C LYS A 142 -6.82 16.29 1.56
N THR A 143 -7.58 17.35 1.80
CA THR A 143 -8.29 17.58 3.05
C THR A 143 -9.37 16.52 3.28
N THR A 144 -9.83 16.39 4.53
CA THR A 144 -10.94 15.50 4.87
C THR A 144 -12.17 15.81 4.01
N ASP A 145 -12.57 17.08 3.91
CA ASP A 145 -13.76 17.47 3.16
C ASP A 145 -13.64 17.12 1.67
N GLU A 146 -12.45 17.32 1.07
CA GLU A 146 -12.19 16.90 -0.30
C GLU A 146 -12.32 15.39 -0.46
N MET A 147 -11.77 14.59 0.45
CA MET A 147 -11.87 13.12 0.40
C MET A 147 -13.31 12.63 0.51
N TYR A 148 -14.12 13.21 1.41
CA TYR A 148 -15.54 12.86 1.55
C TYR A 148 -16.39 13.32 0.36
N ALA A 149 -15.98 14.38 -0.34
CA ALA A 149 -16.69 14.92 -1.50
C ALA A 149 -16.43 14.16 -2.81
N VAL A 150 -15.44 13.26 -2.86
CA VAL A 150 -15.10 12.49 -4.07
C VAL A 150 -16.26 11.61 -4.55
N ASP A 151 -16.88 10.87 -3.63
CA ASP A 151 -17.96 9.92 -3.93
C ASP A 151 -18.92 9.81 -2.72
N SER A 152 -20.22 9.89 -2.99
CA SER A 152 -21.27 9.89 -1.95
C SER A 152 -21.84 8.51 -1.63
N SER A 153 -21.29 7.43 -2.21
CA SER A 153 -21.72 6.06 -1.94
C SER A 153 -21.38 5.62 -0.52
N ASP A 154 -22.22 4.77 0.06
CA ASP A 154 -22.04 4.26 1.42
C ASP A 154 -20.66 3.61 1.61
N ALA A 155 -20.18 2.84 0.64
CA ALA A 155 -18.87 2.19 0.70
C ALA A 155 -17.70 3.20 0.76
N TRP A 156 -17.82 4.32 0.05
CA TRP A 156 -16.81 5.38 0.12
C TRP A 156 -16.83 6.10 1.46
N GLN A 157 -18.02 6.48 1.94
CA GLN A 157 -18.20 7.15 3.22
C GLN A 157 -17.70 6.27 4.39
N GLU A 158 -18.03 4.97 4.36
CA GLU A 158 -17.52 3.98 5.30
C GLU A 158 -16.00 3.83 5.17
N GLY A 159 -15.47 3.73 3.95
CA GLY A 159 -14.03 3.59 3.73
C GLY A 159 -13.22 4.80 4.21
N CYS A 160 -13.77 6.01 4.11
CA CYS A 160 -13.20 7.21 4.72
C CYS A 160 -13.19 7.12 6.25
N ALA A 161 -14.27 6.65 6.88
CA ALA A 161 -14.34 6.47 8.33
C ALA A 161 -13.37 5.37 8.83
N ASN A 162 -13.22 4.28 8.07
CA ASN A 162 -12.33 3.16 8.38
C ASN A 162 -10.85 3.56 8.39
N THR A 163 -10.46 4.69 7.78
CA THR A 163 -9.08 5.22 7.91
C THR A 163 -8.70 5.49 9.37
N LEU A 164 -9.64 6.00 10.18
CA LEU A 164 -9.43 6.23 11.60
C LEU A 164 -9.37 4.92 12.38
N LEU A 165 -10.20 3.93 12.00
CA LEU A 165 -10.15 2.58 12.58
C LEU A 165 -8.76 1.96 12.42
N VAL A 166 -8.20 2.01 11.21
CA VAL A 166 -6.84 1.52 10.94
C VAL A 166 -5.82 2.26 11.78
N ALA A 167 -5.87 3.60 11.82
CA ALA A 167 -4.94 4.40 12.60
C ALA A 167 -4.97 4.07 14.09
N GLN A 168 -6.15 3.79 14.65
CA GLN A 168 -6.31 3.40 16.06
C GLN A 168 -5.78 2.01 16.39
N GLN A 169 -5.59 1.13 15.40
CA GLN A 169 -5.00 -0.19 15.61
C GLN A 169 -3.48 -0.15 15.73
N ILE A 170 -2.84 0.98 15.43
CA ILE A 170 -1.38 1.11 15.45
C ILE A 170 -0.91 1.50 16.85
N ASP A 171 -0.20 0.59 17.50
CA ASP A 171 0.52 0.85 18.75
C ASP A 171 1.98 1.19 18.47
N THR A 172 2.39 2.41 18.83
CA THR A 172 3.77 2.90 18.66
C THR A 172 4.58 2.85 19.95
N THR A 173 4.01 2.31 21.03
CA THR A 173 4.65 2.21 22.34
C THR A 173 5.98 1.46 22.22
N GLY A 174 7.05 2.03 22.75
CA GLY A 174 8.37 1.40 22.75
C GLY A 174 9.11 1.40 21.40
N MET A 175 8.50 1.87 20.30
CA MET A 175 9.11 1.82 18.97
C MET A 175 10.45 2.59 18.88
N PHE A 176 10.55 3.70 19.60
CA PHE A 176 11.74 4.58 19.62
C PHE A 176 12.46 4.60 20.96
N GLU A 177 12.20 3.61 21.83
CA GLU A 177 12.93 3.50 23.09
C GLU A 177 14.39 3.14 22.85
N ALA A 178 15.28 3.85 23.56
CA ALA A 178 16.71 3.60 23.49
C ALA A 178 17.02 2.19 24.03
N LYS A 179 17.65 1.36 23.21
CA LYS A 179 18.13 0.04 23.58
C LYS A 179 19.65 0.01 23.48
N ASN A 180 20.31 -0.51 24.51
CA ASN A 180 21.73 -0.80 24.42
C ASN A 180 21.91 -2.09 23.61
N LEU A 181 22.28 -1.95 22.34
CA LEU A 181 22.54 -3.04 21.41
C LEU A 181 24.04 -3.39 21.31
N MET A 182 24.81 -3.10 22.36
CA MET A 182 26.23 -3.46 22.41
C MET A 182 26.40 -4.97 22.23
N PRO A 183 27.20 -5.43 21.26
CA PRO A 183 27.49 -6.85 21.09
C PRO A 183 28.11 -7.41 22.37
N LYS A 184 27.62 -8.58 22.79
CA LYS A 184 28.20 -9.30 23.91
C LYS A 184 29.38 -10.11 23.43
N PHE A 185 30.55 -9.83 24.00
CA PHE A 185 31.75 -10.62 23.74
C PHE A 185 31.72 -11.87 24.61
N GLU A 186 32.21 -13.01 24.09
CA GLU A 186 32.36 -14.22 24.88
C GLU A 186 33.57 -14.08 25.80
N ILE A 187 33.34 -14.07 27.11
CA ILE A 187 34.38 -13.85 28.11
C ILE A 187 34.71 -15.18 28.78
N PRO A 188 36.01 -15.55 28.91
CA PRO A 188 36.39 -16.74 29.65
C PRO A 188 35.92 -16.71 31.11
N ASP A 189 35.63 -17.88 31.65
CA ASP A 189 35.23 -18.04 33.06
C ASP A 189 36.24 -17.37 34.00
N GLY A 190 35.72 -16.62 34.97
CA GLY A 190 36.54 -15.90 35.96
C GLY A 190 36.85 -14.44 35.59
N PHE A 191 36.47 -13.97 34.39
CA PHE A 191 36.60 -12.57 33.98
C PHE A 191 35.24 -11.89 33.76
N THR A 192 35.25 -10.56 33.69
CA THR A 192 34.13 -9.67 33.34
C THR A 192 34.53 -8.81 32.14
N GLU A 193 33.60 -8.08 31.53
CA GLU A 193 33.88 -7.17 30.40
C GLU A 193 34.94 -6.11 30.72
N ILE A 194 35.16 -5.82 32.01
CA ILE A 194 36.12 -4.83 32.50
C ILE A 194 37.46 -5.47 32.87
N THR A 195 37.47 -6.75 33.27
CA THR A 195 38.64 -7.38 33.88
C THR A 195 39.38 -8.34 32.96
N TRP A 196 38.84 -8.66 31.79
CA TRP A 196 39.50 -9.46 30.76
C TRP A 196 40.53 -8.65 29.97
#